data_AF-A0A7Y1XAU9-F1
#
_entry.id   AF-A0A7Y1XAU9-F1
#
_cell.length_a   1.000
_cell.length_b   1.000
_cell.length_c   1.000
_cell.angle_alpha   90.00
_cell.angle_beta   90.00
_cell.angle_gamma   90.00
#
_symmetry.space_group_name_H-M   'P 1'
#
loop_
_entity.id
_entity.type
_entity.pdbx_description
1 polymer ?
#
loop_
_entity_poly.entity_id
_entity_poly.type
_entity_poly.pdbx_seq_one_letter_code
_entity_poly.pdbx_strand_id
1 'polypeptide(L)' 'SNLVQQLIAAELVEEYLLMIEPIVLGGGKRLFPDDASMRPLDLVEQTTTPTGVQICSYRPTDGVRIRPA' A
#
# COMPACT_ATOMS: atom_id res chain seq x y z
N SER A 1 -6.10 -4.87 -16.17
CA SER A 1 -5.45 -5.92 -15.37
C SER A 1 -5.60 -5.57 -13.90
N ASN A 2 -6.09 -6.52 -13.08
CA ASN A 2 -6.36 -6.37 -11.64
C ASN A 2 -5.33 -7.16 -10.79
N LEU A 3 -4.27 -7.71 -11.41
CA LEU A 3 -3.34 -8.63 -10.75
C LEU A 3 -2.78 -8.12 -9.42
N VAL A 4 -2.37 -6.84 -9.36
CA VAL A 4 -1.84 -6.24 -8.12
C VAL A 4 -2.86 -6.32 -6.98
N GLN A 5 -4.12 -5.99 -7.24
CA GLN A 5 -5.18 -6.08 -6.24
C GLN A 5 -5.43 -7.54 -5.81
N GLN A 6 -5.32 -8.50 -6.73
CA GLN A 6 -5.46 -9.93 -6.41
C GLN A 6 -4.31 -10.44 -5.52
N LEU A 7 -3.07 -10.02 -5.79
CA LEU A 7 -1.91 -10.37 -4.95
C LEU A 7 -2.02 -9.75 -3.56
N ILE A 8 -2.44 -8.48 -3.48
CA ILE A 8 -2.72 -7.81 -2.20
C ILE A 8 -3.82 -8.55 -1.44
N ALA A 9 -4.93 -8.89 -2.10
CA ALA A 9 -6.04 -9.61 -1.50
C ALA A 9 -5.63 -11.01 -0.99
N ALA A 10 -4.74 -11.69 -1.72
CA ALA A 10 -4.20 -12.99 -1.35
C ALA A 10 -3.08 -12.94 -0.30
N GLU A 11 -2.74 -11.76 0.24
CA GLU A 11 -1.63 -11.57 1.20
C GLU A 11 -0.26 -12.03 0.64
N LEU A 12 -0.05 -11.92 -0.68
CA LEU A 12 1.16 -12.36 -1.39
C LEU A 12 2.13 -11.20 -1.72
N VAL A 13 2.07 -10.10 -0.97
CA VAL A 13 2.93 -8.93 -1.16
C VAL A 13 3.76 -8.76 0.10
N GLU A 14 5.07 -8.97 -0.02
CA GLU A 14 6.01 -8.84 1.09
C GLU A 14 6.50 -7.40 1.27
N GLU A 15 6.55 -6.60 0.20
CA GLU A 15 7.03 -5.22 0.24
C GLU A 15 6.24 -4.32 -0.73
N TYR A 16 5.94 -3.09 -0.29
CA TYR A 16 5.27 -2.05 -1.06
C TYR A 16 6.24 -0.89 -1.27
N LEU A 17 6.69 -0.70 -2.52
CA LEU A 17 7.38 0.52 -2.92
C LEU A 17 6.33 1.52 -3.46
N LEU A 18 5.95 2.49 -2.63
CA LEU A 18 4.93 3.48 -2.95
C LEU A 18 5.56 4.81 -3.33
N MET A 19 5.24 5.29 -4.54
CA MET A 19 5.54 6.65 -4.99
C MET A 19 4.28 7.50 -4.84
N ILE A 20 4.28 8.41 -3.86
CA ILE A 20 3.15 9.28 -3.56
C ILE A 20 3.39 10.63 -4.22
N GLU A 21 2.64 10.87 -5.28
CA GLU A 21 2.68 12.11 -6.04
C GLU A 21 2.01 13.27 -5.26
N PRO A 22 2.53 14.51 -5.34
CA PRO A 22 1.99 15.67 -4.64
C PRO A 22 0.75 16.26 -5.36
N ILE A 23 -0.20 15.40 -5.74
CA ILE A 23 -1.45 15.77 -6.42
C ILE A 23 -2.64 15.03 -5.83
N VAL A 24 -3.83 15.63 -5.96
CA VAL A 24 -5.09 14.97 -5.63
C VAL A 24 -5.81 14.63 -6.92
N LEU A 25 -6.02 13.33 -7.16
CA LEU A 25 -6.79 12.84 -8.30
C LEU A 25 -8.26 12.71 -7.91
N GLY A 26 -9.17 13.26 -8.74
CA GLY A 26 -10.62 13.12 -8.55
C GLY A 26 -11.18 11.73 -8.84
N GLY A 27 -10.36 10.82 -9.38
CA GLY A 27 -10.74 9.44 -9.69
C GLY A 27 -9.65 8.71 -10.48
N GLY A 28 -9.81 7.39 -10.64
CA GLY A 28 -8.85 6.58 -11.40
C GLY A 28 -8.82 5.12 -10.96
N LYS A 29 -7.78 4.41 -11.42
CA LYS A 29 -7.50 3.05 -10.98
C LYS A 29 -7.05 3.06 -9.52
N ARG A 30 -7.58 2.15 -8.72
CA ARG A 30 -7.19 1.98 -7.31
C ARG A 30 -6.05 0.97 -7.19
N LEU A 31 -5.11 1.23 -6.28
CA LEU A 31 -4.03 0.29 -5.96
C LEU A 31 -4.54 -0.87 -5.10
N PHE A 32 -5.31 -0.55 -4.07
CA PHE A 32 -5.85 -1.52 -3.12
C PHE A 32 -7.23 -2.05 -3.58
N PRO A 33 -7.54 -3.32 -3.26
CA PRO A 33 -8.88 -3.87 -3.46
C PRO A 33 -9.92 -3.12 -2.61
N ASP A 34 -11.17 -3.10 -3.09
CA ASP A 34 -12.31 -2.58 -2.35
C ASP A 34 -12.96 -3.71 -1.54
N ASP A 35 -12.23 -4.19 -0.52
CA ASP A 35 -12.58 -5.39 0.28
C ASP A 35 -12.78 -5.09 1.77
N ALA A 36 -12.82 -3.81 2.14
CA ALA A 36 -12.92 -3.29 3.51
C ALA A 36 -11.90 -3.88 4.51
N SER A 37 -10.83 -4.51 4.03
CA SER A 37 -9.85 -5.19 4.88
C SER A 37 -8.77 -4.22 5.36
N MET A 38 -8.50 -4.20 6.67
CA MET A 38 -7.36 -3.47 7.21
C MET A 38 -6.06 -4.23 6.90
N ARG A 39 -5.08 -3.51 6.37
CA ARG A 39 -3.75 -4.04 6.03
C ARG A 39 -2.70 -3.19 6.73
N PRO A 40 -2.28 -3.55 7.95
CA PRO A 40 -1.27 -2.80 8.69
C PRO A 40 0.08 -2.92 7.98
N LEU A 41 0.76 -1.78 7.84
CA LEU A 41 2.04 -1.66 7.15
C LEU A 41 3.03 -0.90 8.05
N ASP A 42 4.26 -1.41 8.12
CA ASP A 42 5.38 -0.74 8.78
C ASP A 42 6.23 0.00 7.74
N LEU A 43 6.55 1.27 8.00
CA LEU A 43 7.45 2.05 7.14
C LEU A 43 8.89 1.60 7.37
N VAL A 44 9.53 1.11 6.31
CA VAL A 44 10.92 0.64 6.33
C VAL A 44 11.88 1.78 5.97
N GLU A 45 11.59 2.48 4.89
CA GLU A 45 12.44 3.55 4.36
C GLU A 45 11.58 4.63 3.69
N GLN A 46 12.03 5.88 3.75
CA GLN A 46 11.41 6.98 3.03
C GLN A 46 12.47 7.95 2.50
N THR A 47 12.26 8.42 1.27
CA THR A 47 12.96 9.56 0.70
C THR A 47 12.01 10.49 -0.04
N THR A 48 12.35 11.78 -0.11
CA THR A 48 11.58 12.78 -0.85
C THR A 48 12.41 13.28 -2.03
N THR A 49 11.83 13.26 -3.24
CA THR A 49 12.49 13.82 -4.42
C THR A 49 12.43 15.35 -4.43
N PRO A 50 13.28 16.05 -5.22
CA PRO A 50 13.17 17.50 -5.39
C PRO A 50 11.82 17.97 -5.96
N THR A 51 11.07 17.09 -6.64
CA THR A 51 9.73 17.38 -7.16
C THR A 51 8.63 17.19 -6.12
N GLY A 52 8.98 16.78 -4.89
CA GLY A 52 8.02 16.58 -3.79
C GLY A 52 7.38 15.19 -3.75
N VAL A 53 7.82 14.25 -4.59
CA VAL A 53 7.34 12.86 -4.56
C VAL A 53 7.92 12.16 -3.33
N GLN A 54 7.06 11.51 -2.55
CA GLN A 54 7.50 10.63 -1.47
C GLN A 54 7.68 9.22 -2.01
N ILE A 55 8.87 8.66 -1.85
CA ILE A 55 9.16 7.26 -2.17
C ILE A 55 9.31 6.54 -0.84
N CYS A 56 8.37 5.64 -0.55
CA CYS A 56 8.30 4.90 0.71
C CYS A 56 8.37 3.39 0.45
N SER A 57 9.24 2.67 1.15
CA SER A 57 9.19 1.22 1.27
C SER A 57 8.42 0.85 2.53
N TYR A 58 7.38 0.03 2.38
CA TYR A 58 6.61 -0.52 3.49
C TYR A 58 6.61 -2.05 3.45
N ARG A 59 6.47 -2.68 4.61
CA ARG A 59 6.22 -4.13 4.71
C ARG A 59 4.92 -4.38 5.48
N PRO A 60 4.19 -5.48 5.21
CA PRO A 60 3.13 -5.92 6.11
C PRO A 60 3.67 -6.06 7.54
N THR A 61 2.93 -5.56 8.52
CA THR A 61 3.31 -5.72 9.93
C THR A 61 3.25 -7.21 10.32
N ASP A 62 4.28 -7.73 10.99
CA ASP A 62 4.45 -9.15 11.35
C ASP A 62 3.41 -9.73 12.34
N GLY A 63 2.36 -8.98 12.68
CA GLY A 63 1.18 -9.56 13.33
C GLY A 63 0.52 -8.67 14.37
N VAL A 64 -0.51 -7.95 13.93
CA VAL A 64 -1.78 -7.94 14.67
C VAL A 64 -2.86 -8.40 13.69
N ARG A 65 -3.00 -9.71 13.53
CA ARG A 65 -4.22 -10.31 12.96
C ARG A 65 -5.34 -10.06 13.97
N ILE A 66 -6.05 -8.94 13.85
CA ILE A 66 -7.29 -8.74 14.58
C ILE A 66 -8.28 -9.76 14.01
N ARG A 67 -8.41 -10.91 14.68
CA ARG A 67 -9.52 -11.83 14.43
C ARG A 67 -10.79 -11.09 14.89
N PRO A 68 -11.81 -10.89 14.02
CA PRO A 68 -13.10 -10.42 14.50
C PRO A 68 -13.65 -11.46 15.50
N ALA A 69 -14.27 -10.95 16.57
CA ALA A 69 -14.97 -11.75 17.57
C ALA A 69 -16.17 -12.50 16.96
#